data_AF-A0A067BWH8-F1
#
_entry.id   AF-A0A067BWH8-F1
#
_cell.length_a   1.000
_cell.length_b   1.000
_cell.length_c   1.000
_cell.angle_alpha   90.00
_cell.angle_beta   90.00
_cell.angle_gamma   90.00
#
_symmetry.space_group_name_H-M   'P 1'
#
loop_
_entity.id
_entity.type
_entity.pdbx_description
1 polymer ?
#
loop_
_entity_poly.entity_id
_entity_poly.type
_entity_poly.pdbx_seq_one_letter_code
_entity_poly.pdbx_strand_id
1 'polypeptide(L)'
;MNSAVQPSTDDESEIVVSVDCTDASSPRPPTPAPDATRKVYCQGDDCRAKLHQDALDPTSAMHVEGSVDIYCPSCFSKLPGKPEPSPVRQLPVVSSFKNPKCDGKLDKYKAIMEDSHVHLVYLAIVVIFWPLAWGYFCTKLQHYPLPEPSYTATWRDRLHWIMAAVSHLQCFCCCAYIWFIFVVIYQSCEYAAQAWFWVLLEFYTLYFLLLNVIYVATPIVPAKPLRDAKQIVRAMWATHRTRQINNRWHLMLRRRTTKTPLLSSQKYHPLVVAVNIWLMLSWVTHAWPSRNFGIPIETLIQLPANVRYNVVGTMTDICQPNDDGTFRAVWNLALTPTPSVMNGLPTIELSFATRLLDPVYFTDLAVGTLWLVAQDTYSMAVRPAVNQHIMTIQASFGNVSSCDDVANLLVLHSTTYSQKSLQDRLEAAPRGLALLPTFLLAKYCFQMLVVAGIVGYSSLQILSLWLQFDALTKKVDLTLHQNLDVWYRLRNRVFKVVTFYTQFVTSLMSIALVQLTVAISGLVIYCLSGVAPLPGYYLLILTMVGSLSTLVFLLPLANALDIQASHEAMLHALTD
;
A
#
# COMPACT_ATOMS: atom_id res chain seq x y z
N MET A 1 34.56 25.25 37.10
CA MET A 1 35.31 24.15 37.73
C MET A 1 35.21 22.94 36.83
N ASN A 2 36.33 22.66 36.15
CA ASN A 2 36.86 21.39 35.57
C ASN A 2 35.98 20.55 34.63
N SER A 3 36.43 20.02 33.49
CA SER A 3 37.78 19.98 32.89
C SER A 3 37.65 19.74 31.40
N ALA A 4 38.32 20.55 30.59
CA ALA A 4 38.54 20.31 29.17
C ALA A 4 39.72 19.34 29.01
N VAL A 5 39.58 18.35 28.15
CA VAL A 5 40.66 17.43 27.74
C VAL A 5 41.06 17.82 26.31
N GLN A 6 42.27 18.33 26.16
CA GLN A 6 42.95 18.45 24.88
C GLN A 6 43.52 17.09 24.46
N PRO A 7 43.50 16.73 23.17
CA PRO A 7 44.32 15.66 22.64
C PRO A 7 45.70 16.20 22.21
N SER A 8 46.75 15.54 22.70
CA SER A 8 48.14 15.73 22.30
C SER A 8 48.38 15.19 20.89
N THR A 9 49.06 16.00 20.09
CA THR A 9 49.87 15.61 18.93
C THR A 9 51.10 14.83 19.41
N ASP A 10 51.50 13.80 18.66
CA ASP A 10 52.86 13.61 18.12
C ASP A 10 53.09 12.16 17.62
N ASP A 11 54.02 12.07 16.66
CA ASP A 11 54.71 10.90 16.08
C ASP A 11 53.92 10.05 15.06
N GLU A 12 54.06 10.27 13.74
CA GLU A 12 55.26 10.09 12.89
C GLU A 12 55.95 8.73 13.06
N SER A 13 55.51 7.75 12.27
CA SER A 13 56.42 6.73 11.73
C SER A 13 55.93 6.27 10.35
N GLU A 14 56.44 6.98 9.35
CA GLU A 14 56.37 6.71 7.93
C GLU A 14 57.21 5.43 7.63
N ILE A 15 56.55 4.32 7.31
CA ILE A 15 57.24 3.11 6.81
C ILE A 15 57.34 3.24 5.29
N VAL A 16 58.46 3.81 4.85
CA VAL A 16 58.92 3.78 3.46
C VAL A 16 59.47 2.38 3.17
N VAL A 17 58.70 1.57 2.43
CA VAL A 17 59.24 0.37 1.77
C VAL A 17 59.56 0.74 0.33
N SER A 18 60.83 1.10 0.10
CA SER A 18 61.45 1.13 -1.22
C SER A 18 61.59 -0.30 -1.75
N VAL A 19 60.88 -0.65 -2.82
CA VAL A 19 61.13 -1.86 -3.58
C VAL A 19 61.84 -1.47 -4.86
N ASP A 20 63.12 -1.87 -4.94
CA ASP A 20 63.95 -1.80 -6.12
C ASP A 20 63.33 -2.58 -7.28
N CYS A 21 63.18 -1.90 -8.42
CA CYS A 21 62.93 -2.53 -9.72
C CYS A 21 64.28 -2.84 -10.35
N THR A 22 64.64 -4.12 -10.45
CA THR A 22 65.66 -4.58 -11.39
C THR A 22 65.16 -5.83 -12.12
N ASP A 23 65.44 -5.84 -13.41
CA ASP A 23 64.98 -6.77 -14.43
C ASP A 23 65.21 -8.25 -14.11
N ALA A 24 64.25 -9.10 -14.50
CA ALA A 24 64.46 -10.19 -15.47
C ALA A 24 63.41 -11.30 -15.34
N SER A 25 63.08 -11.86 -16.51
CA SER A 25 62.41 -13.15 -16.75
C SER A 25 60.89 -13.19 -16.62
N SER A 26 60.25 -13.14 -17.78
CA SER A 26 58.85 -13.54 -18.02
C SER A 26 58.60 -14.97 -17.53
N PRO A 27 57.72 -15.21 -16.55
CA PRO A 27 57.26 -16.54 -16.23
C PRO A 27 56.23 -16.97 -17.26
N ARG A 28 56.44 -18.17 -17.80
CA ARG A 28 55.47 -18.97 -18.56
C ARG A 28 54.10 -18.91 -17.86
N PRO A 29 52.98 -18.74 -18.58
CA PRO A 29 51.66 -18.71 -17.95
C PRO A 29 51.48 -19.96 -17.09
N PRO A 30 51.08 -19.84 -15.81
CA PRO A 30 50.80 -21.00 -14.99
C PRO A 30 49.71 -21.81 -15.69
N THR A 31 49.98 -23.10 -15.86
CA THR A 31 48.98 -24.11 -16.19
C THR A 31 47.76 -23.83 -15.31
N PRO A 32 46.54 -23.70 -15.87
CA PRO A 32 45.36 -23.49 -15.05
C PRO A 32 45.33 -24.59 -13.99
N ALA A 33 45.31 -24.18 -12.72
CA ALA A 33 45.16 -25.10 -11.60
C ALA A 33 43.98 -26.02 -11.91
N PRO A 34 44.10 -27.35 -11.71
CA PRO A 34 43.00 -28.26 -11.94
C PRO A 34 41.79 -27.78 -11.13
N ASP A 35 40.78 -27.32 -11.85
CA ASP A 35 39.54 -26.77 -11.30
C ASP A 35 38.98 -27.72 -10.24
N ALA A 36 38.91 -27.23 -9.00
CA ALA A 36 38.22 -27.78 -7.84
C ALA A 36 37.93 -29.29 -7.91
N THR A 37 38.93 -30.11 -7.56
CA THR A 37 38.78 -31.56 -7.36
C THR A 37 37.53 -31.84 -6.52
N ARG A 38 36.53 -32.49 -7.11
CA ARG A 38 35.30 -32.92 -6.43
C ARG A 38 35.69 -33.73 -5.21
N LYS A 39 35.31 -33.26 -4.01
CA LYS A 39 35.48 -34.00 -2.76
C LYS A 39 34.72 -35.32 -2.87
N VAL A 40 35.43 -36.44 -2.81
CA VAL A 40 34.86 -37.79 -2.80
C VAL A 40 34.79 -38.25 -1.34
N TYR A 41 33.75 -38.98 -0.96
CA TYR A 41 33.53 -39.42 0.41
C TYR A 41 33.41 -40.94 0.45
N CYS A 42 33.75 -41.55 1.59
CA CYS A 42 33.76 -43.00 1.73
C CYS A 42 32.34 -43.55 1.91
N GLN A 43 31.99 -44.54 1.09
CA GLN A 43 30.69 -45.23 1.09
C GLN A 43 30.58 -46.36 2.11
N GLY A 44 31.69 -46.79 2.74
CA GLY A 44 31.71 -47.90 3.70
C GLY A 44 30.95 -47.60 4.99
N ASP A 45 30.31 -48.62 5.56
CA ASP A 45 29.36 -48.48 6.69
C ASP A 45 29.92 -47.71 7.89
N ASP A 46 31.15 -48.00 8.30
CA ASP A 46 31.84 -47.32 9.42
C ASP A 46 32.04 -45.82 9.17
N CYS A 47 32.34 -45.44 7.93
CA CYS A 47 32.49 -44.04 7.55
C CYS A 47 31.13 -43.40 7.35
N ARG A 48 30.16 -44.08 6.72
CA ARG A 48 28.82 -43.58 6.44
C ARG A 48 28.07 -43.22 7.73
N ALA A 49 28.34 -43.92 8.82
CA ALA A 49 27.82 -43.60 10.14
C ALA A 49 28.35 -42.28 10.74
N LYS A 50 29.43 -41.70 10.21
CA LYS A 50 29.98 -40.41 10.69
C LYS A 50 29.35 -39.25 9.92
N LEU A 51 28.72 -38.32 10.65
CA LEU A 51 28.03 -37.14 10.10
C LEU A 51 28.99 -36.19 9.34
N HIS A 52 30.22 -36.07 9.82
CA HIS A 52 31.29 -35.31 9.18
C HIS A 52 32.38 -36.26 8.71
N GLN A 53 32.36 -36.61 7.43
CA GLN A 53 33.46 -37.32 6.78
C GLN A 53 34.44 -36.33 6.17
N ASP A 54 35.73 -36.60 6.34
CA ASP A 54 36.77 -35.92 5.55
C ASP A 54 36.69 -36.39 4.09
N ALA A 55 36.97 -35.46 3.18
CA ALA A 55 37.06 -35.81 1.77
C ALA A 55 38.24 -36.76 1.56
N LEU A 56 37.99 -37.87 0.87
CA LEU A 56 39.01 -38.80 0.44
C LEU A 56 39.96 -38.13 -0.53
N ASP A 57 41.26 -38.34 -0.31
CA ASP A 57 42.26 -38.02 -1.31
C ASP A 57 42.00 -38.93 -2.52
N PRO A 58 41.74 -38.37 -3.72
CA PRO A 58 41.44 -39.14 -4.91
C PRO A 58 42.55 -40.13 -5.29
N THR A 59 43.78 -39.92 -4.83
CA THR A 59 44.89 -40.86 -5.03
C THR A 59 44.82 -42.10 -4.14
N SER A 60 44.12 -41.99 -3.01
CA SER A 60 43.97 -43.06 -2.01
C SER A 60 42.62 -43.79 -2.08
N ALA A 61 41.68 -43.26 -2.85
CA ALA A 61 40.33 -43.78 -2.98
C ALA A 61 40.31 -45.06 -3.83
N MET A 62 39.64 -46.10 -3.34
CA MET A 62 39.52 -47.39 -4.03
C MET A 62 38.06 -47.62 -4.46
N HIS A 63 37.85 -48.26 -5.61
CA HIS A 63 36.52 -48.73 -6.03
C HIS A 63 36.56 -50.20 -6.42
N VAL A 64 35.41 -50.86 -6.27
CA VAL A 64 35.22 -52.24 -6.71
C VAL A 64 34.86 -52.22 -8.19
N GLU A 65 35.52 -53.05 -9.01
CA GLU A 65 35.23 -53.14 -10.43
C GLU A 65 33.75 -53.49 -10.66
N GLY A 66 33.05 -52.67 -11.45
CA GLY A 66 31.61 -52.80 -11.68
C GLY A 66 30.70 -52.14 -10.63
N SER A 67 31.25 -51.56 -9.55
CA SER A 67 30.51 -50.74 -8.58
C SER A 67 30.79 -49.24 -8.75
N VAL A 68 29.80 -48.42 -8.39
CA VAL A 68 29.90 -46.94 -8.34
C VAL A 68 30.40 -46.46 -6.97
N ASP A 69 30.52 -47.37 -5.99
CA ASP A 69 30.88 -47.03 -4.62
C ASP A 69 32.39 -46.84 -4.45
N ILE A 70 32.75 -45.78 -3.73
CA ILE A 70 34.14 -45.39 -3.46
C ILE A 70 34.41 -45.54 -1.97
N TYR A 71 35.50 -46.21 -1.64
CA TYR A 71 35.85 -46.57 -0.28
C TYR A 71 37.22 -45.99 0.09
N CYS A 72 37.39 -45.64 1.37
CA CYS A 72 38.70 -45.41 1.94
C CYS A 72 39.45 -46.75 2.08
N PRO A 73 40.79 -46.75 2.17
CA PRO A 73 41.57 -47.99 2.29
C PRO A 73 41.10 -48.90 3.42
N SER A 74 40.74 -48.33 4.57
CA SER A 74 40.27 -49.09 5.74
C SER A 74 38.88 -49.72 5.57
N CYS A 75 37.97 -49.07 4.83
CA CYS A 75 36.66 -49.66 4.52
C CYS A 75 36.76 -50.65 3.37
N PHE A 76 37.61 -50.40 2.38
CA PHE A 76 37.82 -51.29 1.25
C PHE A 76 38.39 -52.64 1.71
N SER A 77 39.36 -52.63 2.63
CA SER A 77 39.95 -53.87 3.18
C SER A 77 38.96 -54.74 3.97
N LYS A 78 37.84 -54.17 4.41
CA LYS A 78 36.78 -54.88 5.14
C LYS A 78 35.69 -55.43 4.22
N LEU A 79 35.74 -55.16 2.92
CA LEU A 79 34.74 -55.66 1.98
C LEU A 79 34.82 -57.19 1.86
N PRO A 80 33.68 -57.90 1.94
CA PRO A 80 33.65 -59.34 1.75
C PRO A 80 34.12 -59.70 0.33
N GLY A 81 34.96 -60.73 0.22
CA GLY A 81 35.47 -61.22 -1.06
C GLY A 81 36.80 -60.60 -1.55
N LYS A 82 37.37 -59.63 -0.82
CA LYS A 82 38.66 -58.97 -1.15
C LYS A 82 38.76 -58.59 -2.64
N PRO A 83 37.83 -57.78 -3.15
CA PRO A 83 37.83 -57.38 -4.56
C PRO A 83 39.14 -56.68 -4.94
N GLU A 84 39.59 -56.91 -6.18
CA GLU A 84 40.82 -56.29 -6.68
C GLU A 84 40.62 -54.76 -6.79
N PRO A 85 41.54 -53.94 -6.22
CA PRO A 85 41.37 -52.50 -6.21
C PRO A 85 41.59 -51.95 -7.62
N SER A 86 40.54 -51.37 -8.20
CA SER A 86 40.67 -50.64 -9.44
C SER A 86 40.85 -49.15 -9.15
N PRO A 87 41.81 -48.45 -9.79
CA PRO A 87 41.98 -47.02 -9.61
C PRO A 87 40.76 -46.28 -10.17
N VAL A 88 40.25 -45.29 -9.43
CA VAL A 88 39.05 -44.54 -9.81
C VAL A 88 39.32 -43.80 -11.14
N ARG A 89 38.84 -44.37 -12.26
CA ARG A 89 38.72 -43.63 -13.51
C ARG A 89 37.73 -42.50 -13.27
N GLN A 90 38.14 -41.27 -13.57
CA GLN A 90 37.36 -40.04 -13.35
C GLN A 90 35.90 -40.27 -13.70
N LEU A 91 35.01 -40.30 -12.69
CA LEU A 91 33.58 -40.47 -12.94
C LEU A 91 33.12 -39.33 -13.87
N PRO A 92 32.31 -39.63 -14.90
CA PRO A 92 31.74 -38.60 -15.74
C PRO A 92 31.05 -37.58 -14.83
N VAL A 93 31.47 -36.32 -14.97
CA VAL A 93 30.97 -35.20 -14.19
C VAL A 93 29.45 -35.14 -14.40
N VAL A 94 28.69 -35.67 -13.45
CA VAL A 94 27.27 -35.33 -13.34
C VAL A 94 27.26 -33.83 -13.11
N SER A 95 26.92 -33.09 -14.16
CA SER A 95 26.90 -31.64 -14.15
C SER A 95 26.04 -31.22 -12.96
N SER A 96 26.68 -30.61 -11.95
CA SER A 96 25.96 -30.12 -10.79
C SER A 96 24.81 -29.26 -11.30
N PHE A 97 23.63 -29.36 -10.68
CA PHE A 97 22.47 -28.48 -10.92
C PHE A 97 22.75 -27.01 -10.50
N LYS A 98 23.97 -26.51 -10.72
CA LYS A 98 24.24 -25.08 -10.85
C LYS A 98 23.60 -24.64 -12.15
N ASN A 99 22.39 -24.10 -12.03
CA ASN A 99 21.88 -23.19 -13.03
C ASN A 99 22.32 -21.78 -12.61
N PRO A 100 23.51 -21.30 -13.02
CA PRO A 100 24.06 -20.02 -12.58
C PRO A 100 23.11 -18.84 -12.86
N LYS A 101 22.20 -18.99 -13.84
CA LYS A 101 21.18 -17.99 -14.16
C LYS A 101 20.11 -17.86 -13.08
N CYS A 102 19.79 -18.93 -12.36
CA CYS A 102 18.79 -18.89 -11.27
C CYS A 102 19.38 -18.28 -10.00
N ASP A 103 20.62 -18.62 -9.67
CA ASP A 103 21.32 -18.06 -8.51
C ASP A 103 21.53 -16.55 -8.68
N GLY A 104 22.01 -16.10 -9.84
CA GLY A 104 22.19 -14.66 -10.10
C GLY A 104 20.88 -13.86 -10.06
N LYS A 105 19.74 -14.46 -10.40
CA LYS A 105 18.42 -13.82 -10.24
C LYS A 105 18.02 -13.70 -8.78
N LEU A 106 18.22 -14.77 -8.00
CA LEU A 106 17.86 -14.79 -6.59
C LEU A 106 18.70 -13.80 -5.78
N ASP A 107 20.01 -13.75 -6.07
CA ASP A 107 20.92 -12.78 -5.45
C ASP A 107 20.56 -11.35 -5.88
N LYS A 108 20.13 -11.13 -7.13
CA LYS A 108 19.56 -9.84 -7.56
C LYS A 108 18.33 -9.45 -6.74
N TYR A 109 17.38 -10.37 -6.51
CA TYR A 109 16.20 -10.08 -5.68
C TYR A 109 16.54 -9.82 -4.22
N LYS A 110 17.52 -10.56 -3.67
CA LYS A 110 18.03 -10.28 -2.33
C LYS A 110 18.61 -8.86 -2.24
N ALA A 111 19.46 -8.49 -3.20
CA ALA A 111 20.01 -7.13 -3.29
C ALA A 111 18.91 -6.07 -3.44
N ILE A 112 17.85 -6.33 -4.22
CA ILE A 112 16.70 -5.42 -4.34
C ILE A 112 16.04 -5.17 -2.97
N MET A 113 15.89 -6.20 -2.13
CA MET A 113 15.26 -6.01 -0.81
C MET A 113 16.16 -5.24 0.15
N GLU A 114 17.45 -5.59 0.19
CA GLU A 114 18.43 -4.86 0.99
C GLU A 114 18.49 -3.39 0.56
N ASP A 115 18.58 -3.14 -0.75
CA ASP A 115 18.55 -1.79 -1.33
C ASP A 115 17.21 -1.09 -1.04
N SER A 116 16.08 -1.80 -1.07
CA SER A 116 14.77 -1.21 -0.75
C SER A 116 14.68 -0.77 0.71
N HIS A 117 15.18 -1.55 1.65
CA HIS A 117 15.16 -1.18 3.06
C HIS A 117 16.00 0.08 3.33
N VAL A 118 17.12 0.24 2.61
CA VAL A 118 18.06 1.35 2.82
C VAL A 118 17.68 2.60 2.02
N HIS A 119 17.21 2.43 0.78
CA HIS A 119 17.09 3.52 -0.20
C HIS A 119 15.65 3.93 -0.52
N LEU A 120 14.62 3.17 -0.11
CA LEU A 120 13.24 3.44 -0.50
C LEU A 120 12.73 4.81 -0.03
N VAL A 121 13.09 5.24 1.18
CA VAL A 121 12.72 6.58 1.69
C VAL A 121 13.37 7.69 0.85
N TYR A 122 14.65 7.55 0.53
CA TYR A 122 15.37 8.51 -0.30
C TYR A 122 14.79 8.58 -1.71
N LEU A 123 14.49 7.43 -2.29
CA LEU A 123 13.88 7.35 -3.60
C LEU A 123 12.46 7.95 -3.59
N ALA A 124 11.69 7.77 -2.52
CA ALA A 124 10.39 8.42 -2.36
C ALA A 124 10.52 9.95 -2.37
N ILE A 125 11.49 10.49 -1.63
CA ILE A 125 11.80 11.93 -1.64
C ILE A 125 12.18 12.39 -3.05
N VAL A 126 13.03 11.63 -3.76
CA VAL A 126 13.42 11.94 -5.14
C VAL A 126 12.22 11.96 -6.09
N VAL A 127 11.30 11.00 -5.97
CA VAL A 127 10.12 10.94 -6.84
C VAL A 127 9.15 12.08 -6.55
N ILE A 128 8.92 12.41 -5.27
CA ILE A 128 8.03 13.51 -4.87
C ILE A 128 8.61 14.87 -5.30
N PHE A 129 9.90 15.08 -5.06
CA PHE A 129 10.60 16.34 -5.33
C PHE A 129 11.47 16.29 -6.59
N TRP A 130 11.06 15.50 -7.59
CA TRP A 130 11.87 15.22 -8.78
C TRP A 130 12.40 16.47 -9.50
N PRO A 131 11.61 17.54 -9.75
CA PRO A 131 12.14 18.72 -10.42
C PRO A 131 13.32 19.36 -9.66
N LEU A 132 13.25 19.36 -8.33
CA LEU A 132 14.31 19.90 -7.47
C LEU A 132 15.52 18.95 -7.41
N ALA A 133 15.27 17.65 -7.24
CA ALA A 133 16.33 16.63 -7.18
C ALA A 133 17.09 16.54 -8.51
N TRP A 134 16.38 16.60 -9.64
CA TRP A 134 16.94 16.62 -10.98
C TRP A 134 17.72 17.90 -11.26
N GLY A 135 17.16 19.07 -10.93
CA GLY A 135 17.86 20.36 -11.06
C GLY A 135 19.16 20.37 -10.24
N TYR A 136 19.12 19.88 -9.00
CA TYR A 136 20.30 19.75 -8.15
C TYR A 136 21.34 18.75 -8.73
N PHE A 137 20.87 17.65 -9.31
CA PHE A 137 21.73 16.67 -9.95
C PHE A 137 22.47 17.26 -11.16
N CYS A 138 21.75 17.90 -12.10
CA CYS A 138 22.35 18.51 -13.29
C CYS A 138 23.27 19.69 -12.97
N THR A 139 22.94 20.52 -11.97
CA THR A 139 23.72 21.74 -11.66
C THR A 139 24.92 21.49 -10.76
N LYS A 140 24.83 20.53 -9.83
CA LYS A 140 25.92 20.24 -8.88
C LYS A 140 26.44 18.83 -9.00
N LEU A 141 25.62 17.81 -8.79
CA LEU A 141 26.13 16.45 -8.55
C LEU A 141 26.82 15.84 -9.76
N GLN A 142 26.33 16.08 -10.97
CA GLN A 142 26.90 15.53 -12.22
C GLN A 142 28.38 15.91 -12.43
N HIS A 143 28.84 16.99 -11.81
CA HIS A 143 30.23 17.46 -11.92
C HIS A 143 31.17 16.87 -10.86
N TYR A 144 30.66 16.16 -9.85
CA TYR A 144 31.50 15.50 -8.84
C TYR A 144 31.73 14.02 -9.20
N PRO A 145 32.90 13.45 -8.87
CA PRO A 145 33.09 12.00 -8.98
C PRO A 145 32.14 11.25 -8.04
N LEU A 146 31.79 10.01 -8.38
CA LEU A 146 30.98 9.18 -7.49
C LEU A 146 31.75 8.94 -6.18
N PRO A 147 31.11 9.15 -5.01
CA PRO A 147 31.76 8.97 -3.72
C PRO A 147 32.08 7.50 -3.50
N GLU A 148 33.23 7.21 -2.88
CA GLU A 148 33.61 5.83 -2.56
C GLU A 148 32.55 5.15 -1.67
N PRO A 149 32.28 3.85 -1.89
CA PRO A 149 31.29 3.11 -1.10
C PRO A 149 31.76 3.01 0.36
N SER A 150 31.27 3.91 1.21
CA SER A 150 31.56 3.95 2.65
C SER A 150 30.30 3.62 3.47
N TYR A 151 30.50 3.00 4.63
CA TYR A 151 29.41 2.65 5.55
C TYR A 151 28.76 3.89 6.20
N THR A 152 29.45 5.03 6.20
CA THR A 152 29.00 6.31 6.78
C THR A 152 28.58 7.32 5.72
N ALA A 153 28.08 6.85 4.56
CA ALA A 153 27.66 7.70 3.46
C ALA A 153 26.66 8.78 3.91
N THR A 154 27.00 10.05 3.64
CA THR A 154 26.13 11.19 3.93
C THR A 154 24.88 11.15 3.03
N TRP A 155 23.83 11.89 3.39
CA TRP A 155 22.60 11.94 2.59
C TRP A 155 22.87 12.34 1.12
N ARG A 156 23.87 13.22 0.90
CA ARG A 156 24.30 13.68 -0.42
C ARG A 156 24.93 12.56 -1.22
N ASP A 157 25.75 11.73 -0.58
CA ASP A 157 26.41 10.60 -1.23
C ASP A 157 25.39 9.54 -1.66
N ARG A 158 24.43 9.24 -0.79
CA ARG A 158 23.33 8.31 -1.10
C ARG A 158 22.46 8.81 -2.25
N LEU A 159 22.12 10.09 -2.26
CA LEU A 159 21.39 10.71 -3.37
C LEU A 159 22.18 10.63 -4.67
N HIS A 160 23.49 10.88 -4.63
CA HIS A 160 24.35 10.80 -5.81
C HIS A 160 24.39 9.38 -6.38
N TRP A 161 24.55 8.35 -5.53
CA TRP A 161 24.49 6.95 -5.94
C TRP A 161 23.15 6.57 -6.57
N ILE A 162 22.03 6.96 -5.94
CA ILE A 162 20.69 6.67 -6.46
C ILE A 162 20.49 7.34 -7.83
N MET A 163 20.83 8.63 -7.95
CA MET A 163 20.65 9.37 -9.20
C MET A 163 21.55 8.84 -10.31
N ALA A 164 22.76 8.37 -9.99
CA ALA A 164 23.66 7.76 -10.97
C ALA A 164 23.19 6.36 -11.43
N ALA A 165 22.58 5.57 -10.54
CA ALA A 165 22.12 4.21 -10.84
C ALA A 165 20.75 4.16 -11.54
N VAL A 166 19.88 5.14 -11.29
CA VAL A 166 18.50 5.14 -11.78
C VAL A 166 18.43 5.62 -13.24
N SER A 167 17.65 4.91 -14.05
CA SER A 167 17.28 5.38 -15.39
C SER A 167 16.47 6.68 -15.30
N HIS A 168 17.07 7.80 -15.70
CA HIS A 168 16.45 9.13 -15.64
C HIS A 168 15.14 9.20 -16.43
N LEU A 169 15.04 8.51 -17.58
CA LEU A 169 13.81 8.45 -18.36
C LEU A 169 12.70 7.73 -17.60
N GLN A 170 13.01 6.57 -16.99
CA GLN A 170 12.03 5.83 -16.20
C GLN A 170 11.60 6.65 -14.98
N CYS A 171 12.54 7.29 -14.29
CA CYS A 171 12.22 8.13 -13.13
C CYS A 171 11.35 9.33 -13.55
N PHE A 172 11.70 10.03 -14.63
CA PHE A 172 10.89 11.10 -15.20
C PHE A 172 9.46 10.65 -15.51
N CYS A 173 9.28 9.52 -16.20
CA CYS A 173 7.96 8.97 -16.50
C CYS A 173 7.18 8.61 -15.23
N CYS A 174 7.83 8.02 -14.21
CA CYS A 174 7.20 7.71 -12.93
C CYS A 174 6.77 8.98 -12.20
N CYS A 175 7.61 10.02 -12.19
CA CYS A 175 7.31 11.30 -11.55
C CYS A 175 6.19 12.03 -12.28
N ALA A 176 6.25 12.11 -13.61
CA ALA A 176 5.18 12.69 -14.43
C ALA A 176 3.84 11.97 -14.18
N TYR A 177 3.85 10.65 -14.06
CA TYR A 177 2.67 9.87 -13.72
C TYR A 177 2.12 10.21 -12.33
N ILE A 178 2.97 10.25 -11.29
CA ILE A 178 2.54 10.59 -9.92
C ILE A 178 1.97 12.02 -9.86
N TRP A 179 2.64 12.99 -10.49
CA TRP A 179 2.16 14.37 -10.56
C TRP A 179 0.85 14.49 -11.33
N PHE A 180 0.71 13.79 -12.45
CA PHE A 180 -0.54 13.72 -13.20
C PHE A 180 -1.69 13.20 -12.32
N ILE A 181 -1.47 12.09 -11.60
CA ILE A 181 -2.47 11.54 -10.68
C ILE A 181 -2.80 12.53 -9.56
N PHE A 182 -1.81 13.22 -8.99
CA PHE A 182 -2.03 14.23 -7.96
C PHE A 182 -2.87 15.41 -8.47
N VAL A 183 -2.58 15.91 -9.67
CA VAL A 183 -3.38 16.97 -10.33
C VAL A 183 -4.79 16.48 -10.59
N VAL A 184 -4.96 15.24 -11.09
CA VAL A 184 -6.28 14.64 -11.28
C VAL A 184 -7.05 14.57 -9.97
N ILE A 185 -6.44 14.11 -8.88
CA ILE A 185 -7.07 14.05 -7.55
C ILE A 185 -7.49 15.45 -7.10
N TYR A 186 -6.58 16.43 -7.19
CA TYR A 186 -6.84 17.81 -6.78
C TYR A 186 -8.00 18.45 -7.57
N GLN A 187 -8.07 18.22 -8.88
CA GLN A 187 -9.14 18.77 -9.73
C GLN A 187 -10.47 18.03 -9.58
N SER A 188 -10.46 16.77 -9.17
CA SER A 188 -11.66 15.91 -9.12
C SER A 188 -12.37 15.92 -7.78
N CYS A 189 -11.70 16.36 -6.72
CA CYS A 189 -12.23 16.30 -5.37
C CYS A 189 -12.81 17.67 -4.98
N GLU A 190 -14.09 17.69 -4.61
CA GLU A 190 -14.73 18.91 -4.07
C GLU A 190 -14.22 19.23 -2.66
N TYR A 191 -13.73 18.21 -1.93
CA TYR A 191 -13.24 18.35 -0.57
C TYR A 191 -11.80 17.92 -0.40
N ALA A 192 -11.06 18.65 0.44
CA ALA A 192 -9.71 18.28 0.85
C ALA A 192 -9.66 16.86 1.46
N ALA A 193 -10.67 16.45 2.22
CA ALA A 193 -10.74 15.10 2.80
C ALA A 193 -10.77 14.01 1.71
N GLN A 194 -11.50 14.22 0.62
CA GLN A 194 -11.53 13.29 -0.52
C GLN A 194 -10.17 13.24 -1.21
N ALA A 195 -9.52 14.39 -1.40
CA ALA A 195 -8.19 14.44 -1.98
C ALA A 195 -7.19 13.65 -1.14
N TRP A 196 -7.18 13.86 0.19
CA TRP A 196 -6.34 13.11 1.11
C TRP A 196 -6.61 11.61 1.09
N PHE A 197 -7.88 11.21 1.02
CA PHE A 197 -8.25 9.80 0.90
C PHE A 197 -7.66 9.16 -0.36
N TRP A 198 -7.81 9.79 -1.53
CA TRP A 198 -7.24 9.27 -2.77
C TRP A 198 -5.71 9.26 -2.73
N VAL A 199 -5.08 10.32 -2.22
CA VAL A 199 -3.61 10.37 -2.01
C VAL A 199 -3.15 9.21 -1.12
N LEU A 200 -3.91 8.88 -0.07
CA LEU A 200 -3.57 7.76 0.82
C LEU A 200 -3.61 6.40 0.11
N LEU A 201 -4.54 6.20 -0.83
CA LEU A 201 -4.61 4.98 -1.64
C LEU A 201 -3.45 4.89 -2.65
N GLU A 202 -2.98 6.03 -3.14
CA GLU A 202 -1.86 6.11 -4.08
C GLU A 202 -0.50 5.78 -3.47
N PHE A 203 -0.37 5.71 -2.14
CA PHE A 203 0.88 5.25 -1.49
C PHE A 203 1.29 3.85 -1.95
N TYR A 204 0.35 2.95 -2.23
CA TYR A 204 0.67 1.64 -2.78
C TYR A 204 1.22 1.76 -4.20
N THR A 205 0.66 2.64 -5.04
CA THR A 205 1.17 2.87 -6.39
C THR A 205 2.57 3.46 -6.36
N LEU A 206 2.80 4.44 -5.48
CA LEU A 206 4.13 4.99 -5.22
C LEU A 206 5.10 3.89 -4.80
N TYR A 207 4.74 3.05 -3.83
CA TYR A 207 5.57 1.93 -3.38
C TYR A 207 5.94 0.97 -4.53
N PHE A 208 4.99 0.58 -5.38
CA PHE A 208 5.27 -0.28 -6.54
C PHE A 208 6.16 0.38 -7.60
N LEU A 209 5.99 1.68 -7.84
CA LEU A 209 6.86 2.44 -8.75
C LEU A 209 8.29 2.51 -8.20
N LEU A 210 8.45 2.77 -6.90
CA LEU A 210 9.75 2.79 -6.23
C LEU A 210 10.43 1.42 -6.32
N LEU A 211 9.71 0.34 -6.06
CA LEU A 211 10.24 -1.02 -6.23
C LEU A 211 10.66 -1.31 -7.67
N ASN A 212 9.92 -0.83 -8.66
CA ASN A 212 10.26 -1.00 -10.07
C ASN A 212 11.55 -0.23 -10.43
N VAL A 213 11.69 1.01 -9.94
CA VAL A 213 12.91 1.79 -10.12
C VAL A 213 14.11 1.10 -9.46
N ILE A 214 13.97 0.60 -8.23
CA ILE A 214 15.02 -0.17 -7.54
C ILE A 214 15.35 -1.44 -8.34
N TYR A 215 14.35 -2.17 -8.83
CA TYR A 215 14.55 -3.39 -9.61
C TYR A 215 15.42 -3.18 -10.85
N VAL A 216 15.27 -2.04 -11.51
CA VAL A 216 16.06 -1.65 -12.68
C VAL A 216 17.46 -1.15 -12.26
N ALA A 217 17.55 -0.39 -11.18
CA ALA A 217 18.79 0.20 -10.69
C ALA A 217 19.71 -0.77 -9.92
N THR A 218 19.20 -1.92 -9.44
CA THR A 218 19.99 -2.85 -8.60
C THR A 218 21.07 -3.58 -9.42
N PRO A 219 22.32 -3.63 -8.92
CA PRO A 219 22.78 -3.10 -7.61
C PRO A 219 23.03 -1.59 -7.64
N ILE A 220 22.44 -0.84 -6.69
CA ILE A 220 22.61 0.62 -6.59
C ILE A 220 24.04 0.97 -6.16
N VAL A 221 24.59 0.21 -5.21
CA VAL A 221 25.99 0.28 -4.84
C VAL A 221 26.70 -0.92 -5.48
N PRO A 222 27.58 -0.71 -6.47
CA PRO A 222 28.34 -1.81 -7.04
C PRO A 222 29.24 -2.38 -5.93
N ALA A 223 29.01 -3.65 -5.56
CA ALA A 223 29.98 -4.39 -4.78
C ALA A 223 31.34 -4.30 -5.48
N LYS A 224 32.45 -4.18 -4.71
CA LYS A 224 33.82 -4.07 -5.24
C LYS A 224 33.98 -4.94 -6.48
N PRO A 225 34.47 -4.39 -7.61
CA PRO A 225 34.47 -5.08 -8.88
C PRO A 225 35.25 -6.39 -8.76
N LEU A 226 34.52 -7.51 -8.75
CA LEU A 226 35.10 -8.81 -9.05
C LEU A 226 35.48 -8.75 -10.54
N ARG A 227 36.76 -8.92 -10.86
CA ARG A 227 37.42 -8.62 -12.16
C ARG A 227 36.85 -9.31 -13.42
N ASP A 228 35.71 -10.00 -13.38
CA ASP A 228 35.20 -10.85 -14.47
C ASP A 228 33.88 -10.39 -15.14
N ALA A 229 33.49 -9.13 -14.96
CA ALA A 229 32.22 -8.59 -15.47
C ALA A 229 32.05 -8.62 -17.01
N LYS A 230 33.12 -8.78 -17.80
CA LYS A 230 33.07 -8.86 -19.27
C LYS A 230 32.43 -10.15 -19.81
N GLN A 231 32.37 -11.23 -19.03
CA GLN A 231 31.76 -12.50 -19.47
C GLN A 231 30.22 -12.53 -19.32
N ILE A 232 29.66 -11.76 -18.39
CA ILE A 232 28.24 -11.83 -18.02
C ILE A 232 27.36 -11.12 -19.06
N VAL A 233 27.85 -10.03 -19.67
CA VAL A 233 27.08 -9.23 -20.65
C VAL A 233 26.89 -9.99 -21.98
N ARG A 234 27.83 -10.84 -22.39
CA ARG A 234 27.71 -11.64 -23.63
C ARG A 234 26.74 -12.81 -23.51
N ALA A 235 26.55 -13.38 -22.32
CA ALA A 235 25.61 -14.49 -22.09
C ALA A 235 24.13 -14.07 -22.09
N MET A 236 23.85 -12.77 -21.92
CA MET A 236 22.50 -12.22 -21.83
C MET A 236 21.79 -12.13 -23.19
N TRP A 237 22.52 -11.95 -24.29
CA TRP A 237 21.94 -11.78 -25.64
C TRP A 237 21.55 -13.09 -26.34
N ALA A 238 22.13 -14.24 -25.97
CA ALA A 238 21.89 -15.51 -26.67
C ALA A 238 20.59 -16.24 -26.29
N THR A 239 19.81 -15.75 -25.32
CA THR A 239 18.77 -16.57 -24.64
C THR A 239 17.32 -16.07 -24.81
N HIS A 240 16.98 -15.48 -25.95
CA HIS A 240 15.60 -15.05 -26.24
C HIS A 240 14.71 -16.16 -26.89
N ARG A 241 15.20 -17.41 -27.06
CA ARG A 241 14.56 -18.41 -27.95
C ARG A 241 13.95 -19.68 -27.34
N THR A 242 13.80 -19.80 -26.01
CA THR A 242 13.28 -21.04 -25.39
C THR A 242 12.18 -20.77 -24.35
N ARG A 243 10.99 -20.33 -24.82
CA ARG A 243 9.86 -19.94 -23.96
C ARG A 243 8.60 -20.82 -24.09
N GLN A 244 8.69 -22.05 -24.60
CA GLN A 244 7.48 -22.79 -25.02
C GLN A 244 7.17 -24.15 -24.32
N ILE A 245 7.85 -24.55 -23.24
CA ILE A 245 7.63 -25.89 -22.64
C ILE A 245 6.88 -25.87 -21.28
N ASN A 246 6.55 -24.71 -20.70
CA ASN A 246 6.10 -24.65 -19.30
C ASN A 246 4.59 -24.91 -19.03
N ASN A 247 3.76 -25.12 -20.07
CA ASN A 247 2.30 -25.18 -19.89
C ASN A 247 1.74 -26.57 -19.50
N ARG A 248 2.54 -27.63 -19.51
CA ARG A 248 2.03 -29.02 -19.30
C ARG A 248 1.99 -29.47 -17.84
N TRP A 249 2.76 -28.84 -16.94
CA TRP A 249 2.84 -29.20 -15.52
C TRP A 249 1.70 -28.62 -14.66
N HIS A 250 1.10 -27.51 -15.09
CA HIS A 250 0.01 -26.84 -14.37
C HIS A 250 -1.30 -27.66 -14.29
N LEU A 251 -1.52 -28.60 -15.20
CA LEU A 251 -2.74 -29.42 -15.25
C LEU A 251 -2.72 -30.64 -14.32
N MET A 252 -1.54 -31.16 -13.94
CA MET A 252 -1.44 -32.35 -13.07
C MET A 252 -1.53 -32.03 -11.57
N LEU A 253 -1.12 -30.85 -11.13
CA LEU A 253 -1.15 -30.46 -9.70
C LEU A 253 -2.56 -30.13 -9.18
N ARG A 254 -3.57 -29.98 -10.06
CA ARG A 254 -4.95 -29.61 -9.68
C ARG A 254 -5.76 -30.76 -9.05
N ARG A 255 -5.26 -32.01 -9.05
CA ARG A 255 -6.06 -33.19 -8.65
C ARG A 255 -5.78 -33.77 -7.25
N ARG A 256 -4.83 -33.25 -6.46
CA ARG A 256 -4.39 -33.98 -5.24
C ARG A 256 -4.19 -33.22 -3.93
N THR A 257 -4.67 -31.98 -3.79
CA THR A 257 -4.58 -31.28 -2.49
C THR A 257 -5.90 -31.35 -1.73
N THR A 258 -5.90 -32.17 -0.68
CA THR A 258 -6.86 -32.16 0.44
C THR A 258 -6.98 -30.75 1.02
N LYS A 259 -8.18 -30.43 1.52
CA LYS A 259 -8.64 -29.12 2.00
C LYS A 259 -7.62 -28.40 2.89
N THR A 260 -6.82 -27.51 2.30
CA THR A 260 -5.92 -26.60 3.03
C THR A 260 -6.58 -25.23 3.23
N PRO A 261 -6.31 -24.55 4.35
CA PRO A 261 -6.92 -23.25 4.69
C PRO A 261 -6.70 -22.15 3.63
N LEU A 262 -5.64 -22.24 2.81
CA LEU A 262 -5.39 -21.30 1.69
C LEU A 262 -6.52 -21.28 0.65
N LEU A 263 -7.15 -22.42 0.37
CA LEU A 263 -8.26 -22.52 -0.60
C LEU A 263 -9.55 -21.89 -0.06
N SER A 264 -9.69 -21.75 1.26
CA SER A 264 -10.82 -21.05 1.87
C SER A 264 -10.71 -19.53 1.69
N SER A 265 -9.51 -18.97 1.88
CA SER A 265 -9.23 -17.54 1.71
C SER A 265 -9.53 -17.03 0.30
N GLN A 266 -9.27 -17.85 -0.73
CA GLN A 266 -9.51 -17.49 -2.13
C GLN A 266 -11.00 -17.26 -2.46
N LYS A 267 -11.93 -17.87 -1.70
CA LYS A 267 -13.38 -17.69 -1.91
C LYS A 267 -13.90 -16.34 -1.39
N TYR A 268 -13.27 -15.78 -0.36
CA TYR A 268 -13.71 -14.53 0.26
C TYR A 268 -13.18 -13.28 -0.47
N HIS A 269 -12.12 -13.42 -1.25
CA HIS A 269 -11.51 -12.32 -2.00
C HIS A 269 -12.48 -11.55 -2.94
N PRO A 270 -13.24 -12.20 -3.85
CA PRO A 270 -14.17 -11.46 -4.72
C PRO A 270 -15.28 -10.76 -3.94
N LEU A 271 -15.72 -11.33 -2.81
CA LEU A 271 -16.72 -10.70 -1.94
C LEU A 271 -16.15 -9.42 -1.31
N VAL A 272 -14.94 -9.49 -0.76
CA VAL A 272 -14.26 -8.34 -0.15
C VAL A 272 -14.04 -7.22 -1.17
N VAL A 273 -13.58 -7.56 -2.39
CA VAL A 273 -13.43 -6.58 -3.48
C VAL A 273 -14.78 -5.99 -3.88
N ALA A 274 -15.83 -6.80 -4.01
CA ALA A 274 -17.17 -6.33 -4.34
C ALA A 274 -17.75 -5.38 -3.28
N VAL A 275 -17.55 -5.69 -1.99
CA VAL A 275 -17.98 -4.81 -0.89
C VAL A 275 -17.22 -3.48 -0.92
N ASN A 276 -15.90 -3.50 -1.12
CA ASN A 276 -15.11 -2.27 -1.24
C ASN A 276 -15.56 -1.43 -2.46
N ILE A 277 -15.80 -2.06 -3.61
CA ILE A 277 -16.32 -1.39 -4.81
C ILE A 277 -17.68 -0.76 -4.53
N TRP A 278 -18.60 -1.51 -3.91
CA TRP A 278 -19.94 -1.03 -3.61
C TRP A 278 -19.91 0.19 -2.67
N LEU A 279 -19.07 0.17 -1.63
CA LEU A 279 -18.92 1.29 -0.71
C LEU A 279 -18.24 2.51 -1.39
N MET A 280 -17.23 2.25 -2.23
CA MET A 280 -16.52 3.30 -2.96
C MET A 280 -17.35 3.90 -4.10
N LEU A 281 -18.35 3.20 -4.63
CA LEU A 281 -19.31 3.72 -5.61
C LEU A 281 -20.40 4.55 -4.94
N SER A 282 -20.00 5.67 -4.35
CA SER A 282 -20.90 6.57 -3.61
C SER A 282 -20.48 8.03 -3.76
N TRP A 283 -21.30 8.92 -3.22
CA TRP A 283 -21.00 10.36 -3.16
C TRP A 283 -19.75 10.67 -2.34
N VAL A 284 -19.41 9.81 -1.38
CA VAL A 284 -18.31 9.99 -0.42
C VAL A 284 -16.97 10.11 -1.13
N THR A 285 -16.70 9.23 -2.10
CA THR A 285 -15.48 9.24 -2.92
C THR A 285 -15.60 10.14 -4.15
N HIS A 286 -16.79 10.72 -4.36
CA HIS A 286 -17.20 11.43 -5.57
C HIS A 286 -17.28 10.56 -6.84
N ALA A 287 -17.13 9.22 -6.75
CA ALA A 287 -17.28 8.33 -7.91
C ALA A 287 -18.69 8.34 -8.49
N TRP A 288 -19.70 8.37 -7.62
CA TRP A 288 -21.11 8.47 -8.01
C TRP A 288 -21.82 9.50 -7.13
N PRO A 289 -21.74 10.81 -7.49
CA PRO A 289 -22.20 11.91 -6.64
C PRO A 289 -23.65 11.82 -6.19
N SER A 290 -24.53 11.26 -7.02
CA SER A 290 -25.96 11.10 -6.72
C SER A 290 -26.31 9.84 -5.91
N ARG A 291 -25.33 8.97 -5.60
CA ARG A 291 -25.60 7.67 -4.96
C ARG A 291 -25.28 7.74 -3.47
N ASN A 292 -26.27 7.41 -2.66
CA ASN A 292 -26.16 7.35 -1.20
C ASN A 292 -25.05 6.37 -0.76
N PHE A 293 -24.43 6.68 0.37
CA PHE A 293 -23.47 5.77 1.00
C PHE A 293 -24.22 4.55 1.53
N GLY A 294 -23.69 3.34 1.28
CA GLY A 294 -24.39 2.09 1.59
C GLY A 294 -24.63 1.83 3.09
N ILE A 295 -23.92 2.54 3.98
CA ILE A 295 -24.07 2.40 5.43
C ILE A 295 -24.89 3.60 5.94
N PRO A 296 -26.05 3.38 6.57
CA PRO A 296 -26.94 4.44 7.04
C PRO A 296 -26.40 5.08 8.33
N ILE A 297 -25.33 5.85 8.22
CA ILE A 297 -24.66 6.52 9.37
C ILE A 297 -25.30 7.89 9.66
N GLU A 298 -26.20 8.35 8.79
CA GLU A 298 -26.91 9.63 8.93
C GLU A 298 -27.68 9.72 10.25
N THR A 299 -28.19 8.59 10.75
CA THR A 299 -28.85 8.49 12.07
C THR A 299 -27.88 8.61 13.25
N LEU A 300 -26.61 8.24 13.06
CA LEU A 300 -25.57 8.31 14.10
C LEU A 300 -24.95 9.70 14.21
N ILE A 301 -24.81 10.43 13.10
CA ILE A 301 -24.12 11.73 13.07
C ILE A 301 -25.06 12.90 13.42
N GLN A 302 -26.36 12.62 13.69
CA GLN A 302 -27.38 13.63 13.99
C GLN A 302 -27.38 14.79 12.96
N LEU A 303 -27.18 14.45 11.69
CA LEU A 303 -27.19 15.46 10.63
C LEU A 303 -28.61 16.03 10.52
N PRO A 304 -28.77 17.35 10.51
CA PRO A 304 -30.08 17.95 10.31
C PRO A 304 -30.60 17.52 8.94
N ALA A 305 -31.81 16.96 8.91
CA ALA A 305 -32.47 16.55 7.69
C ALA A 305 -32.80 17.74 6.77
N ASN A 306 -32.76 18.96 7.30
CA ASN A 306 -33.17 20.21 6.66
C ASN A 306 -34.49 20.04 5.90
N VAL A 307 -35.51 19.59 6.64
CA VAL A 307 -36.84 19.33 6.08
C VAL A 307 -37.44 20.60 5.48
N ARG A 308 -38.30 20.46 4.47
CA ARG A 308 -39.09 21.59 3.99
C ARG A 308 -40.18 21.87 5.02
N TYR A 309 -40.09 23.02 5.69
CA TYR A 309 -41.14 23.47 6.61
C TYR A 309 -42.29 24.05 5.82
N ASN A 310 -43.49 23.58 6.12
CA ASN A 310 -44.72 24.20 5.67
C ASN A 310 -45.17 25.23 6.73
N VAL A 311 -45.36 26.47 6.29
CA VAL A 311 -45.83 27.57 7.14
C VAL A 311 -47.30 27.84 6.81
N VAL A 312 -48.18 27.62 7.78
CA VAL A 312 -49.60 27.95 7.68
C VAL A 312 -49.90 29.12 8.60
N GLY A 313 -50.41 30.22 8.05
CA GLY A 313 -50.79 31.39 8.84
C GLY A 313 -52.30 31.48 9.05
N THR A 314 -52.70 31.86 10.26
CA THR A 314 -54.06 32.31 10.58
C THR A 314 -54.02 33.65 11.30
N MET A 315 -54.84 34.60 10.86
CA MET A 315 -55.02 35.86 11.59
C MET A 315 -55.82 35.59 12.88
N THR A 316 -55.45 36.28 13.95
CA THR A 316 -56.23 36.30 15.20
C THR A 316 -57.35 37.33 15.13
N ASP A 317 -58.20 37.38 16.16
CA ASP A 317 -59.28 38.37 16.27
C ASP A 317 -58.79 39.82 16.50
N ILE A 318 -57.47 40.02 16.64
CA ILE A 318 -56.86 41.34 16.83
C ILE A 318 -56.53 41.93 15.47
N CYS A 319 -57.41 42.79 14.96
CA CYS A 319 -57.16 43.66 13.82
C CYS A 319 -57.76 45.05 14.07
N GLN A 320 -56.96 46.10 13.92
CA GLN A 320 -57.37 47.48 14.13
C GLN A 320 -56.85 48.39 13.01
N PRO A 321 -57.68 49.29 12.45
CA PRO A 321 -57.20 50.30 11.52
C PRO A 321 -56.29 51.29 12.24
N ASN A 322 -55.28 51.79 11.54
CA ASN A 322 -54.33 52.78 12.01
C ASN A 322 -54.55 54.11 11.26
N ASP A 323 -54.13 55.23 11.86
CA ASP A 323 -54.43 56.57 11.32
C ASP A 323 -53.77 56.86 9.95
N ASP A 324 -52.72 56.10 9.60
CA ASP A 324 -52.00 56.16 8.33
C ASP A 324 -52.65 55.36 7.18
N GLY A 325 -53.81 54.75 7.44
CA GLY A 325 -54.53 53.91 6.49
C GLY A 325 -54.02 52.47 6.40
N THR A 326 -53.08 52.08 7.27
CA THR A 326 -52.66 50.67 7.42
C THR A 326 -53.53 49.94 8.45
N PHE A 327 -53.46 48.61 8.45
CA PHE A 327 -54.20 47.77 9.40
C PHE A 327 -53.22 46.99 10.27
N ARG A 328 -53.26 47.22 11.59
CA ARG A 328 -52.45 46.47 12.56
C ARG A 328 -53.16 45.17 12.90
N ALA A 329 -52.53 44.03 12.60
CA ALA A 329 -53.09 42.72 12.86
C ALA A 329 -52.06 41.76 13.49
N VAL A 330 -52.56 40.73 14.19
CA VAL A 330 -51.72 39.67 14.76
C VAL A 330 -51.99 38.35 14.03
N TRP A 331 -50.92 37.74 13.53
CA TRP A 331 -50.92 36.45 12.84
C TRP A 331 -50.25 35.36 13.68
N ASN A 332 -50.90 34.21 13.75
CA ASN A 332 -50.33 32.97 14.26
C ASN A 332 -49.86 32.14 13.08
N LEU A 333 -48.57 31.88 12.97
CA LEU A 333 -48.01 31.00 11.96
C LEU A 333 -47.64 29.65 12.61
N ALA A 334 -48.17 28.56 12.09
CA ALA A 334 -47.86 27.21 12.48
C ALA A 334 -46.82 26.61 11.52
N LEU A 335 -45.76 26.03 12.09
CA LEU A 335 -44.65 25.39 11.40
C LEU A 335 -44.82 23.88 11.46
N THR A 336 -44.84 23.23 10.30
CA THR A 336 -44.93 21.75 10.21
C THR A 336 -43.84 21.19 9.28
N PRO A 337 -42.98 20.26 9.74
CA PRO A 337 -42.91 19.69 11.10
C PRO A 337 -42.38 20.69 12.15
N THR A 338 -42.39 20.32 13.43
CA THR A 338 -41.86 21.17 14.50
C THR A 338 -40.35 21.40 14.33
N PRO A 339 -39.86 22.66 14.41
CA PRO A 339 -38.44 22.97 14.35
C PRO A 339 -37.64 22.23 15.42
N SER A 340 -36.61 21.51 15.01
CA SER A 340 -35.72 20.80 15.93
C SER A 340 -34.31 20.74 15.33
N VAL A 341 -33.31 20.43 16.17
CA VAL A 341 -31.93 20.24 15.69
C VAL A 341 -31.87 19.14 14.62
N MET A 342 -32.67 18.09 14.76
CA MET A 342 -32.75 16.98 13.80
C MET A 342 -33.45 17.36 12.49
N ASN A 343 -34.47 18.21 12.55
CA ASN A 343 -35.17 18.70 11.35
C ASN A 343 -34.41 19.84 10.65
N GLY A 344 -33.41 20.43 11.33
CA GLY A 344 -32.69 21.62 10.90
C GLY A 344 -33.37 22.91 11.35
N LEU A 345 -32.59 23.98 11.52
CA LEU A 345 -33.08 25.30 11.93
C LEU A 345 -32.89 26.29 10.76
N PRO A 346 -33.88 26.43 9.86
CA PRO A 346 -33.76 27.31 8.71
C PRO A 346 -33.93 28.77 9.10
N THR A 347 -33.47 29.65 8.22
CA THR A 347 -33.98 31.02 8.11
C THR A 347 -35.18 30.97 7.18
N ILE A 348 -36.35 31.36 7.68
CA ILE A 348 -37.62 31.36 6.95
C ILE A 348 -37.87 32.79 6.51
N GLU A 349 -37.87 33.01 5.20
CA GLU A 349 -38.33 34.25 4.61
C GLU A 349 -39.84 34.18 4.44
N LEU A 350 -40.54 35.15 5.03
CA LEU A 350 -42.00 35.26 5.05
C LEU A 350 -42.40 36.52 4.30
N SER A 351 -43.44 36.41 3.49
CA SER A 351 -44.07 37.53 2.79
C SER A 351 -45.59 37.32 2.73
N PHE A 352 -46.34 38.39 2.57
CA PHE A 352 -47.79 38.35 2.48
C PHE A 352 -48.21 38.82 1.09
N ALA A 353 -49.18 38.13 0.51
CA ALA A 353 -49.72 38.48 -0.80
C ALA A 353 -51.24 38.37 -0.82
N THR A 354 -51.89 39.13 -1.70
CA THR A 354 -53.32 38.96 -1.96
C THR A 354 -53.59 37.63 -2.66
N ARG A 355 -54.87 37.25 -2.82
CA ARG A 355 -55.24 36.06 -3.63
C ARG A 355 -54.82 36.17 -5.10
N LEU A 356 -54.56 37.38 -5.58
CA LEU A 356 -54.05 37.66 -6.93
C LEU A 356 -52.51 37.65 -6.98
N LEU A 357 -51.85 37.29 -5.87
CA LEU A 357 -50.39 37.28 -5.68
C LEU A 357 -49.75 38.69 -5.72
N ASP A 358 -50.52 39.75 -5.47
CA ASP A 358 -49.96 41.09 -5.32
C ASP A 358 -49.26 41.20 -3.96
N PRO A 359 -48.00 41.68 -3.90
CA PRO A 359 -47.26 41.77 -2.66
C PRO A 359 -47.85 42.84 -1.74
N VAL A 360 -48.01 42.49 -0.47
CA VAL A 360 -48.49 43.37 0.59
C VAL A 360 -47.29 43.81 1.41
N TYR A 361 -47.08 45.13 1.52
CA TYR A 361 -46.04 45.64 2.39
C TYR A 361 -46.49 45.62 3.84
N PHE A 362 -45.55 45.37 4.74
CA PHE A 362 -45.83 45.36 6.17
C PHE A 362 -44.69 45.96 6.99
N THR A 363 -45.05 46.75 8.00
CA THR A 363 -44.13 47.49 8.89
C THR A 363 -44.53 47.30 10.35
N ASP A 364 -43.80 47.89 11.30
CA ASP A 364 -44.09 47.81 12.75
C ASP A 364 -44.22 46.39 13.30
N LEU A 365 -43.17 45.60 13.03
CA LEU A 365 -43.12 44.18 13.39
C LEU A 365 -42.78 44.00 14.88
N ALA A 366 -43.75 43.63 15.70
CA ALA A 366 -43.49 43.07 17.02
C ALA A 366 -43.53 41.54 16.91
N VAL A 367 -42.35 40.94 16.91
CA VAL A 367 -42.18 39.49 16.80
C VAL A 367 -41.97 38.94 18.20
N GLY A 368 -42.90 38.11 18.69
CA GLY A 368 -42.87 37.65 20.07
C GLY A 368 -41.58 36.90 20.44
N THR A 369 -41.53 35.62 20.10
CA THR A 369 -40.44 34.69 20.46
C THR A 369 -39.47 34.40 19.31
N LEU A 370 -39.60 35.11 18.19
CA LEU A 370 -38.78 34.86 17.00
C LEU A 370 -37.52 35.72 16.99
N TRP A 371 -36.45 35.15 16.45
CA TRP A 371 -35.24 35.88 16.18
C TRP A 371 -35.33 36.48 14.77
N LEU A 372 -35.64 37.77 14.68
CA LEU A 372 -35.66 38.52 13.42
C LEU A 372 -34.22 38.64 12.90
N VAL A 373 -33.97 38.10 11.71
CA VAL A 373 -32.65 38.14 11.07
C VAL A 373 -32.52 39.38 10.18
N ALA A 374 -33.54 39.62 9.36
CA ALA A 374 -33.61 40.77 8.47
C ALA A 374 -35.08 41.09 8.16
N GLN A 375 -35.36 42.35 7.82
CA GLN A 375 -36.67 42.78 7.37
C GLN A 375 -36.48 43.75 6.19
N ASP A 376 -37.31 43.57 5.18
CA ASP A 376 -37.54 44.50 4.09
C ASP A 376 -39.03 44.89 4.07
N THR A 377 -39.40 45.77 3.15
CA THR A 377 -40.75 46.32 2.97
C THR A 377 -41.79 45.23 2.69
N TYR A 378 -41.40 44.15 2.00
CA TYR A 378 -42.30 43.08 1.53
C TYR A 378 -41.97 41.70 2.11
N SER A 379 -40.85 41.55 2.80
CA SER A 379 -40.45 40.27 3.36
C SER A 379 -39.72 40.41 4.69
N MET A 380 -39.77 39.36 5.49
CA MET A 380 -39.00 39.25 6.73
C MET A 380 -38.35 37.89 6.81
N ALA A 381 -37.10 37.86 7.23
CA ALA A 381 -36.35 36.65 7.49
C ALA A 381 -36.34 36.38 9.00
N VAL A 382 -36.91 35.26 9.42
CA VAL A 382 -37.00 34.85 10.83
C VAL A 382 -36.33 33.50 11.05
N ARG A 383 -35.76 33.28 12.24
CA ARG A 383 -35.30 31.95 12.67
C ARG A 383 -36.17 31.43 13.81
N PRO A 384 -36.81 30.25 13.66
CA PRO A 384 -37.58 29.65 14.73
C PRO A 384 -36.64 29.11 15.82
N ALA A 385 -37.08 29.21 17.08
CA ALA A 385 -36.39 28.55 18.18
C ALA A 385 -36.61 27.02 18.14
N VAL A 386 -35.75 26.27 18.82
CA VAL A 386 -35.90 24.81 18.95
C VAL A 386 -37.24 24.50 19.63
N ASN A 387 -37.99 23.56 19.05
CA ASN A 387 -39.33 23.12 19.45
C ASN A 387 -40.45 24.17 19.29
N GLN A 388 -40.19 25.27 18.58
CA GLN A 388 -41.19 26.32 18.35
C GLN A 388 -42.07 25.99 17.13
N HIS A 389 -43.20 25.32 17.35
CA HIS A 389 -44.15 24.94 16.30
C HIS A 389 -45.17 26.04 15.95
N ILE A 390 -45.35 27.05 16.82
CA ILE A 390 -46.23 28.20 16.58
C ILE A 390 -45.43 29.47 16.83
N MET A 391 -45.58 30.45 15.95
CA MET A 391 -44.98 31.77 16.06
C MET A 391 -46.04 32.85 15.86
N THR A 392 -45.92 33.95 16.60
CA THR A 392 -46.87 35.06 16.53
C THR A 392 -46.15 36.31 16.02
N ILE A 393 -46.77 36.96 15.04
CA ILE A 393 -46.28 38.21 14.46
C ILE A 393 -47.39 39.24 14.56
N GLN A 394 -47.06 40.38 15.14
CA GLN A 394 -47.87 41.58 15.04
C GLN A 394 -47.21 42.50 14.01
N ALA A 395 -47.98 42.94 13.01
CA ALA A 395 -47.49 43.82 11.94
C ALA A 395 -48.59 44.81 11.52
N SER A 396 -48.18 45.92 10.92
CA SER A 396 -49.06 46.83 10.20
C SER A 396 -49.02 46.52 8.72
N PHE A 397 -50.17 46.22 8.11
CA PHE A 397 -50.31 45.84 6.71
C PHE A 397 -50.85 47.01 5.91
N GLY A 398 -50.18 47.35 4.80
CA GLY A 398 -50.66 48.35 3.84
C GLY A 398 -51.17 47.73 2.54
N ASN A 399 -51.68 48.53 1.61
CA ASN A 399 -52.32 48.04 0.37
C ASN A 399 -53.50 47.08 0.59
N VAL A 400 -54.16 47.18 1.74
CA VAL A 400 -55.37 46.42 2.11
C VAL A 400 -56.45 47.42 2.52
N SER A 401 -57.73 47.09 2.26
CA SER A 401 -58.85 48.02 2.49
C SER A 401 -59.66 47.71 3.75
N SER A 402 -59.53 46.50 4.28
CA SER A 402 -60.27 46.04 5.45
C SER A 402 -59.52 44.96 6.23
N CYS A 403 -59.93 44.71 7.48
CA CYS A 403 -59.45 43.56 8.26
C CYS A 403 -59.82 42.21 7.61
N ASP A 404 -60.91 42.15 6.84
CA ASP A 404 -61.27 40.96 6.07
C ASP A 404 -60.28 40.69 4.93
N ASP A 405 -59.75 41.74 4.30
CA ASP A 405 -58.69 41.58 3.30
C ASP A 405 -57.41 41.07 3.94
N VAL A 406 -57.04 41.59 5.12
CA VAL A 406 -55.90 41.11 5.90
C VAL A 406 -56.10 39.63 6.26
N ALA A 407 -57.26 39.24 6.79
CA ALA A 407 -57.55 37.85 7.14
C ALA A 407 -57.43 36.87 5.94
N ASN A 408 -57.61 37.38 4.72
CA ASN A 408 -57.57 36.62 3.48
C ASN A 408 -56.21 36.62 2.77
N LEU A 409 -55.16 37.21 3.36
CA LEU A 409 -53.83 37.21 2.78
C LEU A 409 -53.22 35.80 2.74
N LEU A 410 -52.47 35.53 1.69
CA LEU A 410 -51.67 34.33 1.53
C LEU A 410 -50.30 34.55 2.17
N VAL A 411 -49.90 33.65 3.06
CA VAL A 411 -48.54 33.61 3.61
C VAL A 411 -47.64 32.87 2.64
N LEU A 412 -46.81 33.61 1.94
CA LEU A 412 -45.76 33.06 1.08
C LEU A 412 -44.50 32.87 1.92
N HIS A 413 -43.86 31.71 1.78
CA HIS A 413 -42.66 31.40 2.55
C HIS A 413 -41.59 30.74 1.68
N SER A 414 -40.33 31.05 2.01
CA SER A 414 -39.15 30.38 1.47
C SER A 414 -38.25 29.98 2.63
N THR A 415 -37.65 28.79 2.57
CA THR A 415 -36.76 28.29 3.61
C THR A 415 -35.33 28.26 3.09
N THR A 416 -34.41 28.87 3.82
CA THR A 416 -32.99 28.89 3.50
C THR A 416 -32.20 28.39 4.69
N TYR A 417 -31.31 27.43 4.48
CA TYR A 417 -30.42 26.93 5.51
C TYR A 417 -29.05 27.60 5.39
N SER A 418 -28.44 27.95 6.52
CA SER A 418 -27.06 28.47 6.54
C SER A 418 -26.06 27.46 5.98
N GLN A 419 -26.37 26.17 6.07
CA GLN A 419 -25.63 25.07 5.49
C GLN A 419 -26.58 24.24 4.63
N LYS A 420 -26.22 24.00 3.36
CA LYS A 420 -26.95 23.04 2.51
C LYS A 420 -26.95 21.68 3.19
N SER A 421 -28.10 21.01 3.25
CA SER A 421 -28.10 19.64 3.76
C SER A 421 -27.30 18.74 2.83
N LEU A 422 -26.86 17.61 3.39
CA LEU A 422 -26.36 16.52 2.58
C LEU A 422 -27.40 16.12 1.52
N GLN A 423 -28.68 16.07 1.88
CA GLN A 423 -29.76 15.68 0.98
C GLN A 423 -29.93 16.67 -0.19
N ASP A 424 -30.03 17.97 0.08
CA ASP A 424 -30.12 19.00 -0.96
C ASP A 424 -28.92 18.93 -1.91
N ARG A 425 -27.74 18.62 -1.36
CA ARG A 425 -26.53 18.48 -2.16
C ARG A 425 -26.53 17.21 -3.02
N LEU A 426 -26.99 16.08 -2.49
CA LEU A 426 -27.14 14.85 -3.24
C LEU A 426 -28.18 14.98 -4.36
N GLU A 427 -29.26 15.72 -4.10
CA GLU A 427 -30.30 16.01 -5.09
C GLU A 427 -29.80 16.95 -6.20
N ALA A 428 -28.98 17.94 -5.84
CA ALA A 428 -28.36 18.87 -6.79
C ALA A 428 -27.14 18.29 -7.53
N ALA A 429 -26.59 17.16 -7.07
CA ALA A 429 -25.39 16.57 -7.64
C ALA A 429 -25.65 16.07 -9.08
N PRO A 430 -24.65 16.14 -9.98
CA PRO A 430 -24.78 15.61 -11.32
C PRO A 430 -25.14 14.13 -11.27
N ARG A 431 -26.20 13.77 -11.99
CA ARG A 431 -26.64 12.37 -12.12
C ARG A 431 -25.65 11.62 -13.00
N GLY A 432 -25.05 10.56 -12.46
CA GLY A 432 -24.13 9.69 -13.20
C GLY A 432 -22.78 9.51 -12.50
N LEU A 433 -21.87 8.86 -13.21
CA LEU A 433 -20.51 8.61 -12.74
C LEU A 433 -19.62 9.81 -13.04
N ALA A 434 -18.88 10.29 -12.04
CA ALA A 434 -17.85 11.29 -12.27
C ALA A 434 -16.64 10.61 -12.92
N LEU A 435 -16.23 11.06 -14.10
CA LEU A 435 -15.30 10.34 -14.97
C LEU A 435 -13.93 10.13 -14.29
N LEU A 436 -13.37 11.18 -13.68
CA LEU A 436 -12.05 11.13 -13.05
C LEU A 436 -12.03 10.31 -11.74
N PRO A 437 -12.94 10.53 -10.75
CA PRO A 437 -13.00 9.64 -9.57
C PRO A 437 -13.34 8.19 -9.92
N THR A 438 -14.16 7.96 -10.96
CA THR A 438 -14.44 6.60 -11.45
C THR A 438 -13.19 5.95 -12.06
N PHE A 439 -12.35 6.72 -12.77
CA PHE A 439 -11.06 6.25 -13.24
C PHE A 439 -10.13 5.86 -12.09
N LEU A 440 -10.03 6.71 -11.05
CA LEU A 440 -9.25 6.40 -9.84
C LEU A 440 -9.77 5.13 -9.14
N LEU A 441 -11.09 4.98 -9.05
CA LEU A 441 -11.71 3.77 -8.50
C LEU A 441 -11.38 2.54 -9.34
N ALA A 442 -11.53 2.59 -10.66
CA ALA A 442 -11.22 1.49 -11.56
C ALA A 442 -9.74 1.08 -11.46
N LYS A 443 -8.84 2.07 -11.40
CA LYS A 443 -7.41 1.85 -11.15
C LYS A 443 -7.18 1.17 -9.81
N TYR A 444 -7.77 1.67 -8.72
CA TYR A 444 -7.63 1.07 -7.39
C TYR A 444 -8.12 -0.38 -7.38
N CYS A 445 -9.26 -0.68 -8.00
CA CYS A 445 -9.78 -2.03 -8.14
C CYS A 445 -8.83 -2.95 -8.91
N PHE A 446 -8.30 -2.47 -10.04
CA PHE A 446 -7.33 -3.22 -10.82
C PHE A 446 -6.07 -3.50 -9.99
N GLN A 447 -5.57 -2.50 -9.27
CA GLN A 447 -4.41 -2.64 -8.40
C GLN A 447 -4.65 -3.66 -7.29
N MET A 448 -5.79 -3.61 -6.60
CA MET A 448 -6.16 -4.60 -5.57
C MET A 448 -6.22 -6.02 -6.15
N LEU A 449 -6.83 -6.19 -7.33
CA LEU A 449 -6.90 -7.50 -8.01
C LEU A 449 -5.51 -8.00 -8.42
N VAL A 450 -4.66 -7.14 -8.95
CA VAL A 450 -3.29 -7.50 -9.36
C VAL A 450 -2.44 -7.86 -8.16
N VAL A 451 -2.45 -7.04 -7.10
CA VAL A 451 -1.68 -7.31 -5.87
C VAL A 451 -2.13 -8.62 -5.24
N ALA A 452 -3.43 -8.81 -5.04
CA ALA A 452 -3.95 -10.04 -4.48
C ALA A 452 -3.69 -11.25 -5.39
N GLY A 453 -3.76 -11.08 -6.72
CA GLY A 453 -3.44 -12.12 -7.69
C GLY A 453 -1.97 -12.54 -7.63
N ILE A 454 -1.04 -11.57 -7.61
CA ILE A 454 0.40 -11.82 -7.49
C ILE A 454 0.73 -12.47 -6.14
N VAL A 455 0.22 -11.90 -5.05
CA VAL A 455 0.43 -12.42 -3.70
C VAL A 455 -0.13 -13.85 -3.58
N GLY A 456 -1.40 -14.06 -3.95
CA GLY A 456 -2.02 -15.37 -3.89
C GLY A 456 -1.31 -16.41 -4.77
N TYR A 457 -0.94 -16.05 -6.00
CA TYR A 457 -0.22 -16.95 -6.90
C TYR A 457 1.18 -17.30 -6.38
N SER A 458 1.97 -16.31 -5.95
CA SER A 458 3.30 -16.54 -5.39
C SER A 458 3.24 -17.41 -4.13
N SER A 459 2.25 -17.19 -3.27
CA SER A 459 2.02 -18.04 -2.08
C SER A 459 1.79 -19.51 -2.46
N LEU A 460 0.94 -19.76 -3.46
CA LEU A 460 0.66 -21.10 -3.95
C LEU A 460 1.90 -21.76 -4.60
N GLN A 461 2.72 -20.98 -5.30
CA GLN A 461 3.97 -21.47 -5.88
C GLN A 461 4.99 -21.85 -4.80
N ILE A 462 5.15 -21.01 -3.77
CA ILE A 462 6.01 -21.30 -2.62
C ILE A 462 5.54 -22.56 -1.89
N LEU A 463 4.23 -22.67 -1.63
CA LEU A 463 3.65 -23.87 -1.03
C LEU A 463 3.90 -25.12 -1.90
N SER A 464 3.70 -25.02 -3.21
CA SER A 464 3.98 -26.10 -4.15
C SER A 464 5.45 -26.52 -4.12
N LEU A 465 6.37 -25.56 -4.05
CA LEU A 465 7.81 -25.84 -3.92
C LEU A 465 8.12 -26.58 -2.63
N TRP A 466 7.55 -26.16 -1.50
CA TRP A 466 7.67 -26.86 -0.22
C TRP A 466 7.15 -28.30 -0.27
N LEU A 467 5.95 -28.52 -0.83
CA LEU A 467 5.39 -29.87 -0.96
C LEU A 467 6.24 -30.77 -1.86
N GLN A 468 6.80 -30.23 -2.93
CA GLN A 468 7.72 -30.97 -3.80
C GLN A 468 9.03 -31.30 -3.06
N PHE A 469 9.54 -30.37 -2.27
CA PHE A 469 10.73 -30.56 -1.46
C PHE A 469 10.52 -31.64 -0.38
N ASP A 470 9.40 -31.63 0.33
CA ASP A 470 9.05 -32.66 1.32
C ASP A 470 8.89 -34.05 0.68
N ALA A 471 8.31 -34.10 -0.53
CA ALA A 471 8.17 -35.34 -1.27
C ALA A 471 9.52 -35.92 -1.73
N LEU A 472 10.48 -35.05 -2.10
CA LEU A 472 11.85 -35.46 -2.45
C LEU A 472 12.61 -35.99 -1.23
N THR A 473 12.45 -35.33 -0.07
CA THR A 473 13.09 -35.72 1.19
C THR A 473 12.75 -37.16 1.60
N LYS A 474 11.54 -37.65 1.27
CA LYS A 474 11.12 -39.04 1.54
C LYS A 474 11.68 -40.08 0.56
N LYS A 475 12.17 -39.65 -0.61
CA LYS A 475 12.60 -40.54 -1.71
C LYS A 475 14.10 -40.60 -1.89
N VAL A 476 14.82 -39.56 -1.47
CA VAL A 476 16.26 -39.45 -1.62
C VAL A 476 16.92 -39.94 -0.34
N ASP A 477 17.87 -40.86 -0.48
CA ASP A 477 18.70 -41.28 0.65
C ASP A 477 19.62 -40.13 1.06
N LEU A 478 19.28 -39.47 2.16
CA LEU A 478 20.03 -38.36 2.75
C LEU A 478 21.26 -38.82 3.54
N THR A 479 21.45 -40.13 3.72
CA THR A 479 22.68 -40.67 4.35
C THR A 479 23.89 -40.48 3.44
N LEU A 480 23.67 -40.33 2.13
CA LEU A 480 24.73 -40.02 1.19
C LEU A 480 25.07 -38.52 1.25
N HIS A 481 26.32 -38.20 1.62
CA HIS A 481 26.78 -36.80 1.76
C HIS A 481 26.52 -35.93 0.52
N GLN A 482 26.65 -36.49 -0.69
CA GLN A 482 26.39 -35.73 -1.92
C GLN A 482 24.90 -35.35 -2.07
N ASN A 483 24.00 -36.25 -1.68
CA ASN A 483 22.57 -35.96 -1.69
C ASN A 483 22.20 -34.95 -0.60
N LEU A 484 22.83 -35.07 0.57
CA LEU A 484 22.64 -34.13 1.68
C LEU A 484 23.10 -32.71 1.31
N ASP A 485 24.27 -32.55 0.67
CA ASP A 485 24.76 -31.24 0.20
C ASP A 485 23.84 -30.62 -0.85
N VAL A 486 23.38 -31.40 -1.84
CA VAL A 486 22.43 -30.91 -2.85
C VAL A 486 21.09 -30.53 -2.21
N TRP A 487 20.59 -31.36 -1.29
CA TRP A 487 19.36 -31.11 -0.55
C TRP A 487 19.46 -29.83 0.29
N TYR A 488 20.56 -29.65 1.02
CA TYR A 488 20.82 -28.46 1.84
C TYR A 488 20.88 -27.19 1.00
N ARG A 489 21.58 -27.22 -0.15
CA ARG A 489 21.61 -26.08 -1.07
C ARG A 489 20.23 -25.75 -1.64
N LEU A 490 19.44 -26.76 -2.00
CA LEU A 490 18.08 -26.57 -2.49
C LEU A 490 17.19 -25.96 -1.40
N ARG A 491 17.30 -26.47 -0.17
CA ARG A 491 16.59 -25.94 1.02
C ARG A 491 16.91 -24.47 1.24
N ASN A 492 18.19 -24.12 1.24
CA ASN A 492 18.64 -22.74 1.43
C ASN A 492 18.12 -21.79 0.34
N ARG A 493 17.98 -22.27 -0.90
CA ARG A 493 17.36 -21.48 -1.99
C ARG A 493 15.88 -21.26 -1.75
N VAL A 494 15.13 -22.29 -1.34
CA VAL A 494 13.71 -22.17 -1.00
C VAL A 494 13.53 -21.20 0.16
N PHE A 495 14.34 -21.32 1.23
CA PHE A 495 14.33 -20.38 2.34
C PHE A 495 14.58 -18.94 1.91
N LYS A 496 15.61 -18.68 1.10
CA LYS A 496 15.87 -17.33 0.58
C LYS A 496 14.66 -16.73 -0.16
N VAL A 497 13.98 -17.53 -1.00
CA VAL A 497 12.74 -17.09 -1.69
C VAL A 497 11.62 -16.80 -0.70
N VAL A 498 11.43 -17.66 0.30
CA VAL A 498 10.40 -17.50 1.34
C VAL A 498 10.67 -16.25 2.16
N THR A 499 11.89 -16.03 2.63
CA THR A 499 12.29 -14.84 3.39
C THR A 499 12.03 -13.56 2.59
N PHE A 500 12.44 -13.52 1.32
CA PHE A 500 12.16 -12.39 0.42
C PHE A 500 10.66 -12.12 0.32
N TYR A 501 9.87 -13.16 0.08
CA TYR A 501 8.44 -13.03 -0.09
C TYR A 501 7.74 -12.60 1.22
N THR A 502 8.22 -13.11 2.35
CA THR A 502 7.75 -12.73 3.69
C THR A 502 7.98 -11.25 3.93
N GLN A 503 9.19 -10.74 3.67
CA GLN A 503 9.50 -9.30 3.78
C GLN A 503 8.57 -8.46 2.92
N PHE A 504 8.33 -8.85 1.67
CA PHE A 504 7.40 -8.15 0.78
C PHE A 504 5.97 -8.10 1.32
N VAL A 505 5.44 -9.24 1.81
CA VAL A 505 4.10 -9.32 2.42
C VAL A 505 4.02 -8.50 3.71
N THR A 506 5.06 -8.53 4.55
CA THR A 506 5.14 -7.75 5.79
C THR A 506 5.13 -6.24 5.51
N SER A 507 5.81 -5.78 4.44
CA SER A 507 5.73 -4.37 4.03
C SER A 507 4.31 -3.96 3.65
N LEU A 508 3.60 -4.78 2.87
CA LEU A 508 2.20 -4.50 2.51
C LEU A 508 1.29 -4.49 3.75
N MET A 509 1.49 -5.44 4.67
CA MET A 509 0.77 -5.48 5.94
C MET A 509 1.02 -4.23 6.78
N SER A 510 2.27 -3.75 6.82
CA SER A 510 2.64 -2.54 7.56
C SER A 510 1.94 -1.29 7.02
N ILE A 511 1.83 -1.15 5.68
CA ILE A 511 1.08 -0.05 5.06
C ILE A 511 -0.41 -0.14 5.43
N ALA A 512 -1.00 -1.33 5.36
CA ALA A 512 -2.40 -1.53 5.74
C ALA A 512 -2.66 -1.24 7.22
N LEU A 513 -1.73 -1.62 8.12
CA LEU A 513 -1.81 -1.30 9.54
C LEU A 513 -1.73 0.21 9.79
N VAL A 514 -0.80 0.92 9.15
CA VAL A 514 -0.71 2.39 9.26
C VAL A 514 -2.01 3.05 8.79
N GLN A 515 -2.56 2.60 7.66
CA GLN A 515 -3.86 3.10 7.16
C GLN A 515 -4.99 2.85 8.16
N LEU A 516 -5.03 1.66 8.77
CA LEU A 516 -6.02 1.33 9.80
C LEU A 516 -5.84 2.21 11.05
N THR A 517 -4.62 2.38 11.53
CA THR A 517 -4.31 3.22 12.70
C THR A 517 -4.69 4.67 12.45
N VAL A 518 -4.38 5.22 11.28
CA VAL A 518 -4.78 6.59 10.89
C VAL A 518 -6.31 6.71 10.83
N ALA A 519 -6.99 5.72 10.24
CA ALA A 519 -8.44 5.71 10.15
C ALA A 519 -9.13 5.69 11.52
N ILE A 520 -8.71 4.77 12.40
CA ILE A 520 -9.26 4.63 13.76
C ILE A 520 -8.94 5.88 14.59
N SER A 521 -7.69 6.36 14.55
CA SER A 521 -7.30 7.55 15.31
C SER A 521 -8.08 8.79 14.86
N GLY A 522 -8.26 8.97 13.54
CA GLY A 522 -9.09 10.03 12.99
C GLY A 522 -10.55 9.92 13.45
N LEU A 523 -11.13 8.71 13.44
CA LEU A 523 -12.50 8.49 13.93
C LEU A 523 -12.62 8.82 15.41
N VAL A 524 -11.68 8.39 16.24
CA VAL A 524 -11.68 8.67 17.69
C VAL A 524 -11.57 10.18 17.94
N ILE A 525 -10.65 10.87 17.28
CA ILE A 525 -10.47 12.33 17.42
C ILE A 525 -11.75 13.06 17.03
N TYR A 526 -12.40 12.64 15.95
CA TYR A 526 -13.65 13.25 15.51
C TYR A 526 -14.83 12.96 16.44
N CYS A 527 -14.94 11.73 16.95
CA CYS A 527 -15.93 11.39 17.97
C CYS A 527 -15.73 12.20 19.26
N LEU A 528 -14.48 12.43 19.68
CA LEU A 528 -14.17 13.21 20.89
C LEU A 528 -14.35 14.72 20.70
N SER A 529 -14.03 15.25 19.52
CA SER A 529 -14.19 16.68 19.23
C SER A 529 -15.63 17.07 18.90
N GLY A 530 -16.50 16.11 18.55
CA GLY A 530 -17.89 16.37 18.17
C GLY A 530 -18.05 17.12 16.85
N VAL A 531 -16.96 17.41 16.16
CA VAL A 531 -16.93 18.19 14.91
C VAL A 531 -16.07 17.44 13.92
N ALA A 532 -16.69 16.77 12.95
CA ALA A 532 -15.97 16.43 11.73
C ALA A 532 -16.70 16.95 10.51
N PRO A 533 -15.96 17.56 9.57
CA PRO A 533 -16.54 17.97 8.31
C PRO A 533 -16.96 16.71 7.54
N LEU A 534 -18.20 16.69 7.07
CA LEU A 534 -18.58 15.81 5.96
C LEU A 534 -17.73 16.16 4.74
N PRO A 535 -17.11 15.19 4.01
CA PRO A 535 -17.32 13.74 4.03
C PRO A 535 -16.32 12.94 4.89
N GLY A 536 -15.51 13.59 5.73
CA GLY A 536 -14.37 12.99 6.44
C GLY A 536 -14.69 11.71 7.22
N TYR A 537 -15.81 11.67 7.96
CA TYR A 537 -16.26 10.46 8.68
C TYR A 537 -16.40 9.24 7.76
N TYR A 538 -17.11 9.41 6.65
CA TYR A 538 -17.36 8.33 5.72
C TYR A 538 -16.08 7.83 5.05
N LEU A 539 -15.15 8.74 4.75
CA LEU A 539 -13.85 8.39 4.18
C LEU A 539 -13.00 7.59 5.15
N LEU A 540 -12.98 7.94 6.44
CA LEU A 540 -12.26 7.16 7.45
C LEU A 540 -12.86 5.76 7.63
N ILE A 541 -14.19 5.63 7.58
CA ILE A 541 -14.86 4.32 7.61
C ILE A 541 -14.48 3.50 6.37
N LEU A 542 -14.45 4.12 5.19
CA LEU A 542 -13.96 3.48 3.96
C LEU A 542 -12.51 3.01 4.10
N THR A 543 -11.61 3.86 4.61
CA THR A 543 -10.20 3.50 4.84
C THR A 543 -10.08 2.36 5.87
N MET A 544 -10.89 2.38 6.93
CA MET A 544 -10.92 1.31 7.92
C MET A 544 -11.39 -0.02 7.30
N VAL A 545 -12.50 -0.02 6.55
CA VAL A 545 -13.01 -1.24 5.88
C VAL A 545 -12.01 -1.76 4.84
N GLY A 546 -11.39 -0.87 4.06
CA GLY A 546 -10.40 -1.26 3.05
C GLY A 546 -9.10 -1.80 3.64
N SER A 547 -8.61 -1.22 4.74
CA SER A 547 -7.43 -1.70 5.45
C SER A 547 -7.70 -3.03 6.16
N LEU A 548 -8.83 -3.18 6.86
CA LEU A 548 -9.27 -4.45 7.45
C LEU A 548 -9.40 -5.55 6.39
N SER A 549 -10.00 -5.22 5.24
CA SER A 549 -10.12 -6.13 4.09
C SER A 549 -8.75 -6.66 3.65
N THR A 550 -7.77 -5.77 3.55
CA THR A 550 -6.39 -6.12 3.18
C THR A 550 -5.72 -6.97 4.27
N LEU A 551 -5.91 -6.63 5.54
CA LEU A 551 -5.34 -7.37 6.67
C LEU A 551 -5.93 -8.77 6.82
N VAL A 552 -7.24 -8.93 6.65
CA VAL A 552 -7.90 -10.25 6.67
C VAL A 552 -7.32 -11.18 5.60
N PHE A 553 -6.91 -10.62 4.46
CA PHE A 553 -6.26 -11.38 3.40
C PHE A 553 -4.78 -11.67 3.69
N LEU A 554 -4.01 -10.68 4.16
CA LEU A 554 -2.56 -10.80 4.34
C LEU A 554 -2.16 -11.50 5.65
N LEU A 555 -2.92 -11.36 6.73
CA LEU A 555 -2.53 -11.86 8.05
C LEU A 555 -2.38 -13.39 8.10
N PRO A 556 -3.32 -14.21 7.58
CA PRO A 556 -3.15 -15.67 7.57
C PRO A 556 -1.93 -16.09 6.73
N LEU A 557 -1.65 -15.34 5.67
CA LEU A 557 -0.52 -15.59 4.80
C LEU A 557 0.80 -15.24 5.49
N ALA A 558 0.88 -14.06 6.12
CA ALA A 558 2.05 -13.63 6.87
C ALA A 558 2.40 -14.65 7.96
N ASN A 559 1.42 -15.12 8.74
CA ASN A 559 1.63 -16.15 9.76
C ASN A 559 2.15 -17.47 9.18
N ALA A 560 1.59 -17.92 8.04
CA ALA A 560 2.05 -19.14 7.38
C ALA A 560 3.50 -19.02 6.89
N LEU A 561 3.86 -17.86 6.33
CA LEU A 561 5.21 -17.58 5.85
C LEU A 561 6.21 -17.43 6.99
N ASP A 562 5.81 -16.81 8.09
CA ASP A 562 6.65 -16.62 9.28
C ASP A 562 6.99 -17.97 9.94
N ILE A 563 6.03 -18.88 10.05
CA ILE A 563 6.27 -20.26 10.49
C ILE A 563 7.25 -20.97 9.54
N GLN A 564 7.08 -20.79 8.23
CA GLN A 564 8.00 -21.39 7.25
C GLN A 564 9.41 -20.80 7.33
N ALA A 565 9.54 -19.49 7.57
CA ALA A 565 10.82 -18.81 7.67
C ALA A 565 11.56 -19.14 8.99
N SER A 566 10.82 -19.31 10.09
CA SER A 566 11.37 -19.62 11.42
C SER A 566 11.63 -21.10 11.67
N HIS A 567 11.22 -21.99 10.76
CA HIS A 567 11.32 -23.43 10.93
C HIS A 567 12.74 -23.93 11.24
N GLU A 568 13.79 -23.33 10.67
CA GLU A 568 15.19 -23.69 10.96
C GLU A 568 15.59 -23.32 12.39
N ALA A 569 15.29 -22.10 12.83
CA ALA A 569 15.55 -21.66 14.19
C ALA A 569 14.76 -22.50 15.22
N MET A 570 13.51 -22.86 14.90
CA MET A 570 12.68 -23.71 15.75
C MET A 570 13.22 -25.13 15.87
N LEU A 571 13.77 -25.69 14.79
CA LEU A 571 14.42 -27.00 14.82
C LEU A 571 15.69 -27.00 15.68
N HIS A 572 16.52 -25.95 15.57
CA HIS A 572 17.71 -25.80 16.42
C HIS A 572 17.36 -25.72 17.90
N ALA A 573 16.33 -24.95 18.26
CA ALA A 573 15.85 -24.81 19.64
C ALA A 573 15.22 -26.08 20.22
N LEU A 574 14.89 -27.09 19.41
CA LEU A 574 14.39 -28.40 19.85
C LEU A 574 15.49 -29.46 19.97
N THR A 575 16.65 -29.21 19.35
CA THR A 575 17.82 -30.10 19.41
C THR A 575 18.82 -29.72 20.50
N ASP A 576 18.75 -28.47 20.97
CA ASP A 576 19.43 -27.98 22.17
C ASP A 576 18.57 -28.23 23.42
#